data_AF-R6FK05-F1
#
_entry.id   AF-R6FK05-F1
#
_cell.length_a   1.000
_cell.length_b   1.000
_cell.length_c   1.000
_cell.angle_alpha   90.00
_cell.angle_beta   90.00
_cell.angle_gamma   90.00
#
_symmetry.space_group_name_H-M   'P 1'
#
loop_
_entity.id
_entity.type
_entity.pdbx_description
1 polymer ?
#
loop_
_entity_poly.entity_id
_entity_poly.type
_entity_poly.pdbx_seq_one_letter_code
_entity_poly.pdbx_strand_id
1 'polypeptide(L)'
;MFDNQLDILKYLIQQRLFAPSPSALAAKLGYKGRTTLYRLLNNTVKADTVGQVWKDICEVFGLSDERMVEIALITEKGKWLCNLMADYPIEKQNPMWAEHLLCALVDEDYSLFPIRFKDEVVPQLKELKLLDENIYYGMLMLFYVTIKEIDPYRLNFKQALCDLIIDLNEFFHSVHPENETAYKAIQALKTEPLLKIVPASLWGLIDNPMMILQYYANPLFINTALRQSTVFAEWGDISYWRQSGKDFAKGEKLWIFMCRKSDSIYHGGYIVQELKIGKDNETFIPQKFYTIAFWNKEWENDEYDAIIQISLLPIPEEDNSPISYALYKYKEDSDEIFIAFDEERDNIYHLPHKLKRIRLKRTTNQQDKVWTHLINKFDQNGAMEIFSNSLCQALHVEYLEDEYTILDAGLTRKYFFILVKQKKEMAILRIKLDAYSFLKNLSPNEELVVCKHYEQLCVEWPWLGYIIPLTDFEFFEYTKQTPPFFI
;
A
#
# COMPACT_ATOMS: atom_id res chain seq x y z
N MET A 1 3.00 1.02 -32.99
CA MET A 1 4.40 0.52 -32.97
C MET A 1 4.43 -0.98 -32.75
N PHE A 2 3.46 -1.53 -32.02
CA PHE A 2 3.17 -2.95 -32.04
C PHE A 2 1.84 -3.18 -32.76
N ASP A 3 1.86 -3.89 -33.88
CA ASP A 3 0.66 -4.06 -34.71
C ASP A 3 -0.04 -5.39 -34.41
N ASN A 4 0.61 -6.29 -33.65
CA ASN A 4 0.09 -7.60 -33.24
C ASN A 4 0.93 -8.22 -32.10
N GLN A 5 0.47 -9.35 -31.55
CA GLN A 5 1.16 -10.11 -30.50
C GLN A 5 2.57 -10.57 -30.89
N LEU A 6 2.82 -10.88 -32.17
CA LEU A 6 4.14 -11.33 -32.63
C LEU A 6 5.17 -10.20 -32.47
N ASP A 7 4.81 -8.97 -32.81
CA ASP A 7 5.70 -7.81 -32.68
C ASP A 7 6.09 -7.56 -31.22
N ILE A 8 5.11 -7.66 -30.30
CA ILE A 8 5.33 -7.53 -28.86
C ILE A 8 6.26 -8.63 -28.36
N LEU A 9 5.96 -9.90 -28.65
CA LEU A 9 6.78 -11.03 -28.19
C LEU A 9 8.22 -10.92 -28.69
N LYS A 10 8.41 -10.57 -29.97
CA LYS A 10 9.75 -10.37 -30.53
C LYS A 10 10.50 -9.28 -29.79
N TYR A 11 9.83 -8.15 -29.57
CA TYR A 11 10.43 -7.02 -28.89
C TYR A 11 10.86 -7.38 -27.45
N LEU A 12 9.96 -7.96 -26.65
CA LEU A 12 10.23 -8.33 -25.27
C LEU A 12 11.33 -9.40 -25.13
N ILE A 13 11.34 -10.39 -26.03
CA ILE A 13 12.39 -11.42 -26.07
C ILE A 13 13.75 -10.81 -26.42
N GLN A 14 13.79 -9.87 -27.37
CA GLN A 14 15.02 -9.18 -27.76
C GLN A 14 15.55 -8.28 -26.65
N GLN A 15 14.67 -7.65 -25.86
CA GLN A 15 15.05 -6.87 -24.68
C GLN A 15 15.37 -7.74 -23.46
N ARG A 16 15.33 -9.09 -23.58
CA ARG A 16 15.65 -10.04 -22.51
C ARG A 16 14.84 -9.81 -21.24
N LEU A 17 13.57 -9.44 -21.40
CA LEU A 17 12.75 -9.04 -20.26
C LEU A 17 12.46 -10.22 -19.31
N PHE A 18 12.16 -11.39 -19.86
CA PHE A 18 11.73 -12.58 -19.10
C PHE A 18 12.86 -13.58 -18.83
N ALA A 19 13.92 -13.56 -19.65
CA ALA A 19 15.06 -14.48 -19.56
C ALA A 19 16.32 -13.89 -20.23
N PRO A 20 17.54 -14.36 -19.88
CA PRO A 20 18.79 -13.80 -20.42
C PRO A 20 19.00 -14.09 -21.91
N SER A 21 18.27 -15.05 -22.48
CA SER A 21 18.33 -15.38 -23.90
C SER A 21 17.06 -16.10 -24.36
N PRO A 22 16.78 -16.17 -25.68
CA PRO A 22 15.69 -16.97 -26.21
C PRO A 22 15.80 -18.45 -25.81
N SER A 23 17.02 -19.00 -25.68
CA SER A 23 17.18 -20.41 -25.28
C SER A 23 16.79 -20.63 -23.82
N ALA A 24 17.14 -19.68 -22.94
CA ALA A 24 16.75 -19.72 -21.53
C ALA A 24 15.24 -19.55 -21.35
N LEU A 25 14.62 -18.66 -22.14
CA LEU A 25 13.16 -18.50 -22.11
C LEU A 25 12.46 -19.79 -22.55
N ALA A 26 12.91 -20.43 -23.65
CA ALA A 26 12.33 -21.70 -24.10
C ALA A 26 12.38 -22.78 -23.01
N ALA A 27 13.48 -22.85 -22.25
CA ALA A 27 13.61 -23.77 -21.13
C ALA A 27 12.63 -23.45 -19.99
N LYS A 28 12.47 -22.16 -19.64
CA LYS A 28 11.48 -21.72 -18.63
C LYS A 28 10.04 -22.05 -19.05
N LEU A 29 9.72 -21.92 -20.33
CA LEU A 29 8.40 -22.26 -20.88
C LEU A 29 8.20 -23.77 -21.11
N GLY A 30 9.17 -24.63 -20.74
CA GLY A 30 9.05 -26.08 -20.87
C GLY A 30 9.20 -26.64 -22.28
N TYR A 31 9.68 -25.84 -23.24
CA TYR A 31 9.87 -26.30 -24.62
C TYR A 31 11.10 -27.20 -24.77
N LYS A 32 10.97 -28.25 -25.59
CA LYS A 32 12.07 -29.14 -25.99
C LYS A 32 12.96 -28.45 -27.03
N GLY A 33 13.72 -27.45 -26.60
CA GLY A 33 14.72 -26.73 -27.39
C GLY A 33 14.31 -25.33 -27.86
N ARG A 34 15.30 -24.57 -28.34
CA ARG A 34 15.16 -23.14 -28.69
C ARG A 34 14.42 -22.86 -30.00
N THR A 35 14.17 -23.87 -30.81
CA THR A 35 13.72 -23.73 -32.21
C THR A 35 12.43 -22.93 -32.35
N THR A 36 11.46 -23.10 -31.45
CA THR A 36 10.18 -22.37 -31.48
C THR A 36 10.41 -20.85 -31.35
N LEU A 37 11.20 -20.42 -30.38
CA LEU A 37 11.47 -18.99 -30.15
C LEU A 37 12.35 -18.37 -31.25
N TYR A 38 13.32 -19.11 -31.79
CA TYR A 38 14.09 -18.61 -32.94
C TYR A 38 13.24 -18.47 -34.21
N ARG A 39 12.33 -19.42 -34.46
CA ARG A 39 11.39 -19.31 -35.59
C ARG A 39 10.44 -18.12 -35.40
N LEU A 40 10.02 -17.86 -34.16
CA LEU A 40 9.20 -16.70 -33.79
C LEU A 40 9.94 -15.39 -34.10
N LEU A 41 11.20 -15.27 -33.65
CA LEU A 41 12.05 -14.11 -33.93
C LEU A 41 12.25 -13.88 -35.44
N ASN A 42 12.24 -14.95 -36.25
CA ASN A 42 12.44 -14.90 -37.70
C ASN A 42 11.12 -14.80 -38.52
N ASN A 43 9.96 -14.61 -37.90
CA ASN A 43 8.65 -14.57 -38.58
C ASN A 43 8.30 -15.85 -39.38
N THR A 44 8.75 -17.02 -38.90
CA THR A 44 8.55 -18.31 -39.59
C THR A 44 7.59 -19.26 -38.86
N VAL A 45 6.81 -18.73 -37.91
CA VAL A 45 5.83 -19.48 -37.11
C VAL A 45 4.40 -19.17 -37.56
N LYS A 46 3.49 -20.12 -37.32
CA LYS A 46 2.05 -19.93 -37.54
C LYS A 46 1.44 -19.09 -36.40
N ALA A 47 0.33 -18.42 -36.67
CA ALA A 47 -0.39 -17.61 -35.68
C ALA A 47 -0.72 -18.38 -34.39
N ASP A 48 -1.18 -19.63 -34.50
CA ASP A 48 -1.48 -20.48 -33.32
C ASP A 48 -0.26 -20.67 -32.41
N THR A 49 0.95 -20.74 -33.00
CA THR A 49 2.20 -20.85 -32.23
C THR A 49 2.53 -19.54 -31.51
N VAL A 50 2.22 -18.39 -32.11
CA VAL A 50 2.37 -17.07 -31.46
C VAL A 50 1.44 -16.99 -30.25
N GLY A 51 0.17 -17.35 -30.43
CA GLY A 51 -0.82 -17.36 -29.34
C GLY A 51 -0.46 -18.35 -28.22
N GLN A 52 0.13 -19.51 -28.54
CA GLN A 52 0.60 -20.45 -27.52
C GLN A 52 1.78 -19.89 -26.73
N VAL A 53 2.80 -19.34 -27.39
CA VAL A 53 3.96 -18.74 -26.69
C VAL A 53 3.52 -17.57 -25.80
N TRP A 54 2.56 -16.77 -26.27
CA TRP A 54 1.95 -15.70 -25.49
C TRP A 54 1.34 -16.23 -24.20
N LYS A 55 0.44 -17.22 -24.29
CA LYS A 55 -0.21 -17.85 -23.14
C LYS A 55 0.78 -18.50 -22.18
N ASP A 56 1.79 -19.19 -22.69
CA ASP A 56 2.79 -19.86 -21.86
C ASP A 56 3.62 -18.83 -21.05
N ILE A 57 3.91 -17.65 -21.62
CA ILE A 57 4.55 -16.55 -20.88
C ILE A 57 3.60 -16.00 -19.81
N CYS A 58 2.34 -15.73 -20.18
CA CYS A 58 1.33 -15.26 -19.23
C CYS A 58 1.18 -16.22 -18.03
N GLU A 59 1.12 -17.53 -18.27
CA GLU A 59 0.99 -18.54 -17.22
C GLU A 59 2.25 -18.61 -16.34
N VAL A 60 3.44 -18.70 -16.94
CA VAL A 60 4.70 -18.85 -16.17
C VAL A 60 5.05 -17.60 -15.35
N PHE A 61 4.63 -16.42 -15.79
CA PHE A 61 4.94 -15.15 -15.13
C PHE A 61 3.74 -14.53 -14.41
N GLY A 62 2.56 -15.16 -14.43
CA GLY A 62 1.35 -14.66 -13.76
C GLY A 62 0.82 -13.36 -14.36
N LEU A 63 0.83 -13.22 -15.69
CA LEU A 63 0.46 -11.98 -16.39
C LEU A 63 -0.87 -12.13 -17.13
N SER A 64 -1.65 -11.03 -17.22
CA SER A 64 -2.78 -10.93 -18.15
C SER A 64 -2.33 -10.53 -19.56
N ASP A 65 -3.24 -10.62 -20.53
CA ASP A 65 -3.00 -10.18 -21.90
C ASP A 65 -2.75 -8.67 -21.97
N GLU A 66 -3.50 -7.87 -21.21
CA GLU A 66 -3.32 -6.42 -21.11
C GLU A 66 -1.96 -6.10 -20.51
N ARG A 67 -1.57 -6.81 -19.44
CA ARG A 67 -0.29 -6.59 -18.75
C ARG A 67 0.90 -6.84 -19.68
N MET A 68 0.81 -7.81 -20.58
CA MET A 68 1.84 -8.03 -21.61
C MET A 68 2.01 -6.85 -22.56
N VAL A 69 0.92 -6.17 -22.92
CA VAL A 69 0.96 -4.95 -23.75
C VAL A 69 1.57 -3.79 -22.97
N GLU A 70 1.16 -3.58 -21.72
CA GLU A 70 1.71 -2.54 -20.84
C GLU A 70 3.22 -2.71 -20.65
N ILE A 71 3.66 -3.94 -20.39
CA ILE A 71 5.08 -4.30 -20.26
C ILE A 71 5.88 -3.90 -21.51
N ALA A 72 5.31 -4.08 -22.71
CA ALA A 72 5.96 -3.69 -23.96
C ALA A 72 6.10 -2.17 -24.08
N LEU A 73 5.08 -1.43 -23.66
CA LEU A 73 5.10 0.03 -23.64
C LEU A 73 6.09 0.56 -22.59
N ILE A 74 6.09 0.02 -21.37
CA ILE A 74 7.08 0.30 -20.33
C ILE A 74 8.49 0.10 -20.88
N THR A 75 8.72 -1.01 -21.57
CA THR A 75 10.04 -1.35 -22.14
C THR A 75 10.46 -0.36 -23.24
N GLU A 76 9.53 0.03 -24.11
CA GLU A 76 9.77 1.03 -25.17
C GLU A 76 10.11 2.41 -24.59
N LYS A 77 9.31 2.88 -23.64
CA LYS A 77 9.51 4.18 -22.99
C LYS A 77 10.75 4.19 -22.10
N GLY A 78 11.04 3.10 -21.38
CA GLY A 78 12.26 2.97 -20.59
C GLY A 78 13.51 3.08 -21.46
N LYS A 79 13.52 2.39 -22.61
CA LYS A 79 14.62 2.49 -23.58
C LYS A 79 14.74 3.90 -24.16
N TRP A 80 13.63 4.55 -24.50
CA TRP A 80 13.63 5.95 -24.94
C TRP A 80 14.26 6.86 -23.87
N LEU A 81 13.87 6.70 -22.60
CA LEU A 81 14.43 7.48 -21.50
C LEU A 81 15.92 7.21 -21.33
N CYS A 82 16.38 5.95 -21.34
CA CYS A 82 17.81 5.63 -21.28
C CYS A 82 18.61 6.32 -22.39
N ASN A 83 18.11 6.30 -23.64
CA ASN A 83 18.77 6.94 -24.77
C ASN A 83 18.78 8.47 -24.62
N LEU A 84 17.65 9.06 -24.23
CA LEU A 84 17.53 10.50 -23.98
C LEU A 84 18.53 10.97 -22.92
N MET A 85 18.63 10.22 -21.83
CA MET A 85 19.50 10.54 -20.70
C MET A 85 20.98 10.25 -20.99
N ALA A 86 21.30 9.39 -21.96
CA ALA A 86 22.67 9.15 -22.39
C ALA A 86 23.31 10.45 -22.91
N ASP A 87 22.56 11.23 -23.68
CA ASP A 87 23.00 12.46 -24.34
C ASP A 87 22.80 13.73 -23.50
N TYR A 88 22.10 13.61 -22.36
CA TYR A 88 21.78 14.77 -21.52
C TYR A 88 22.94 15.15 -20.58
N PRO A 89 23.31 16.44 -20.47
CA PRO A 89 24.42 16.91 -19.64
C PRO A 89 24.01 17.00 -18.16
N ILE A 90 23.66 15.87 -17.55
CA ILE A 90 23.48 15.75 -16.11
C ILE A 90 24.82 15.38 -15.48
N GLU A 91 25.07 15.85 -14.25
CA GLU A 91 26.27 15.52 -13.47
C GLU A 91 26.30 14.05 -13.02
N LYS A 92 26.53 13.14 -13.99
CA LYS A 92 26.64 11.68 -13.78
C LYS A 92 27.84 11.27 -12.89
N GLN A 93 28.67 12.23 -12.48
CA GLN A 93 29.80 12.00 -11.56
C GLN A 93 29.33 11.81 -10.12
N ASN A 94 28.15 12.32 -9.76
CA ASN A 94 27.53 12.03 -8.47
C ASN A 94 27.04 10.56 -8.47
N PRO A 95 27.50 9.68 -7.57
CA PRO A 95 27.07 8.27 -7.55
C PRO A 95 25.56 8.07 -7.36
N MET A 96 24.88 9.06 -6.77
CA MET A 96 23.43 9.09 -6.51
C MET A 96 22.64 9.85 -7.58
N TRP A 97 23.24 10.15 -8.74
CA TRP A 97 22.57 10.98 -9.77
C TRP A 97 21.24 10.37 -10.27
N ALA A 98 21.16 9.04 -10.33
CA ALA A 98 19.98 8.33 -10.80
C ALA A 98 18.84 8.40 -9.77
N GLU A 99 19.17 8.29 -8.48
CA GLU A 99 18.25 8.45 -7.36
C GLU A 99 17.70 9.89 -7.29
N HIS A 100 18.58 10.89 -7.39
CA HIS A 100 18.14 12.29 -7.43
C HIS A 100 17.27 12.60 -8.65
N LEU A 101 17.56 11.97 -9.80
CA LEU A 101 16.70 12.07 -10.98
C LEU A 101 15.33 11.43 -10.74
N LEU A 102 15.27 10.23 -10.17
CA LEU A 102 14.01 9.60 -9.80
C LEU A 102 13.22 10.47 -8.84
N CYS A 103 13.86 11.00 -7.79
CA CYS A 103 13.24 11.90 -6.81
C CYS A 103 12.60 13.10 -7.49
N ALA A 104 13.34 13.82 -8.35
CA ALA A 104 12.83 14.96 -9.10
C ALA A 104 11.63 14.60 -10.01
N LEU A 105 11.63 13.39 -10.58
CA LEU A 105 10.53 12.90 -11.43
C LEU A 105 9.30 12.46 -10.62
N VAL A 106 9.48 11.99 -9.39
CA VAL A 106 8.45 11.61 -8.43
C VAL A 106 7.81 12.85 -7.81
N ASP A 107 8.63 13.80 -7.33
CA ASP A 107 8.21 15.06 -6.71
C ASP A 107 7.68 16.10 -7.71
N GLU A 108 7.95 15.88 -9.00
CA GLU A 108 7.76 16.87 -10.06
C GLU A 108 8.54 18.19 -9.83
N ASP A 109 9.66 18.14 -9.10
CA ASP A 109 10.56 19.27 -8.89
C ASP A 109 11.74 19.23 -9.87
N TYR A 110 11.61 20.03 -10.93
CA TYR A 110 12.63 20.15 -11.98
C TYR A 110 13.51 21.41 -11.83
N SER A 111 13.51 22.05 -10.66
CA SER A 111 14.20 23.34 -10.44
C SER A 111 15.67 23.30 -10.87
N LEU A 112 16.37 22.21 -10.52
CA LEU A 112 17.79 21.99 -10.80
C LEU A 112 18.07 21.48 -12.22
N PHE A 113 17.05 21.23 -13.04
CA PHE A 113 17.23 20.72 -14.40
C PHE A 113 17.47 21.84 -15.41
N PRO A 114 18.27 21.57 -16.48
CA PRO A 114 18.46 22.52 -17.58
C PRO A 114 17.13 22.98 -18.18
N ILE A 115 17.05 24.25 -18.60
CA ILE A 115 15.84 24.84 -19.21
C ILE A 115 15.32 23.98 -20.37
N ARG A 116 16.24 23.51 -21.23
CA ARG A 116 15.90 22.61 -22.34
C ARG A 116 15.19 21.33 -21.90
N PHE A 117 15.48 20.80 -20.71
CA PHE A 117 14.84 19.57 -20.21
C PHE A 117 13.41 19.86 -19.80
N LYS A 118 13.23 20.99 -19.11
CA LYS A 118 11.92 21.49 -18.69
C LYS A 118 11.01 21.83 -19.86
N ASP A 119 11.57 22.33 -20.96
CA ASP A 119 10.79 22.75 -22.12
C ASP A 119 10.51 21.58 -23.09
N GLU A 120 11.47 20.69 -23.32
CA GLU A 120 11.35 19.61 -24.31
C GLU A 120 10.85 18.29 -23.71
N VAL A 121 11.29 17.92 -22.50
CA VAL A 121 11.13 16.57 -21.94
C VAL A 121 10.01 16.50 -20.91
N VAL A 122 9.99 17.42 -19.94
CA VAL A 122 8.99 17.43 -18.86
C VAL A 122 7.54 17.40 -19.36
N PRO A 123 7.15 18.13 -20.43
CA PRO A 123 5.77 18.08 -20.93
C PRO A 123 5.37 16.67 -21.41
N GLN A 124 6.29 15.96 -22.08
CA GLN A 124 6.05 14.59 -22.54
C GLN A 124 5.93 13.62 -21.36
N LEU A 125 6.74 13.80 -20.32
CA LEU A 125 6.69 12.99 -19.10
C LEU A 125 5.37 13.22 -18.33
N LYS A 126 4.92 14.47 -18.25
CA LYS A 126 3.63 14.83 -17.63
C LYS A 126 2.44 14.26 -18.41
N GLU A 127 2.48 14.34 -19.74
CA GLU A 127 1.47 13.72 -20.60
C GLU A 127 1.44 12.20 -20.41
N LEU A 128 2.61 11.54 -20.39
CA LEU A 128 2.69 10.09 -20.16
C LEU A 128 2.11 9.69 -18.80
N LYS A 129 2.47 10.39 -17.73
CA LYS A 129 1.92 10.14 -16.38
C LYS A 129 0.41 10.32 -16.35
N LEU A 130 -0.12 11.35 -17.02
CA LEU A 130 -1.57 11.63 -17.07
C LEU A 130 -2.33 10.59 -17.89
N LEU A 131 -1.72 10.03 -18.94
CA LEU A 131 -2.31 8.98 -19.76
C LEU A 131 -2.31 7.63 -19.05
N ASP A 132 -1.17 7.26 -18.45
CA ASP A 132 -0.99 5.97 -17.77
C ASP A 132 0.13 6.04 -16.73
N GLU A 133 -0.26 6.13 -15.45
CA GLU A 133 0.68 6.18 -14.32
C GLU A 133 1.51 4.90 -14.20
N ASN A 134 0.94 3.72 -14.47
CA ASN A 134 1.66 2.45 -14.35
C ASN A 134 2.77 2.36 -15.40
N ILE A 135 2.50 2.78 -16.64
CA ILE A 135 3.53 2.85 -17.68
C ILE A 135 4.61 3.87 -17.31
N TYR A 136 4.22 5.02 -16.78
CA TYR A 136 5.17 6.06 -16.34
C TYR A 136 6.12 5.54 -15.26
N TYR A 137 5.61 5.00 -14.15
CA TYR A 137 6.46 4.52 -13.05
C TYR A 137 7.24 3.25 -13.43
N GLY A 138 6.65 2.36 -14.22
CA GLY A 138 7.36 1.20 -14.77
C GLY A 138 8.54 1.61 -15.67
N MET A 139 8.36 2.63 -16.51
CA MET A 139 9.43 3.22 -17.32
C MET A 139 10.58 3.74 -16.43
N LEU A 140 10.27 4.49 -15.39
CA LEU A 140 11.27 5.05 -14.48
C LEU A 140 12.06 3.96 -13.75
N MET A 141 11.37 2.92 -13.28
CA MET A 141 12.01 1.80 -12.60
C MET A 141 12.92 1.00 -13.55
N LEU A 142 12.46 0.71 -14.77
CA LEU A 142 13.29 0.06 -15.80
C LEU A 142 14.53 0.91 -16.13
N PHE A 143 14.37 2.23 -16.26
CA PHE A 143 15.49 3.14 -16.48
C PHE A 143 16.51 3.03 -15.35
N TYR A 144 16.07 3.08 -14.09
CA TYR A 144 16.93 3.01 -12.92
C TYR A 144 17.71 1.69 -12.84
N VAL A 145 17.00 0.56 -12.96
CA VAL A 145 17.59 -0.79 -12.98
C VAL A 145 18.64 -0.93 -14.09
N THR A 146 18.37 -0.36 -15.27
CA THR A 146 19.28 -0.38 -16.42
C THR A 146 20.54 0.45 -16.17
N ILE A 147 20.39 1.66 -15.64
CA ILE A 147 21.50 2.58 -15.37
C ILE A 147 22.39 2.10 -14.22
N LYS A 148 21.80 1.46 -13.22
CA LYS A 148 22.53 0.82 -12.11
C LYS A 148 23.13 -0.54 -12.47
N GLU A 149 22.93 -0.99 -13.71
CA GLU A 149 23.45 -2.26 -14.22
C GLU A 149 23.04 -3.47 -13.37
N ILE A 150 21.85 -3.42 -12.76
CA ILE A 150 21.35 -4.51 -11.91
C ILE A 150 20.89 -5.65 -12.82
N ASP A 151 21.72 -6.70 -12.93
CA ASP A 151 21.47 -7.86 -13.79
C ASP A 151 20.72 -8.97 -13.02
N PRO A 152 19.43 -9.22 -13.30
CA PRO A 152 18.63 -10.26 -12.63
C PRO A 152 19.10 -11.68 -12.95
N TYR A 153 20.03 -11.87 -13.89
CA TYR A 153 20.46 -13.16 -14.39
C TYR A 153 21.87 -13.57 -13.96
N ARG A 154 22.64 -12.68 -13.32
CA ARG A 154 24.02 -12.96 -12.86
C ARG A 154 24.12 -13.16 -11.35
N LEU A 155 23.29 -12.47 -10.58
CA LEU A 155 23.32 -12.47 -9.12
C LEU A 155 22.27 -13.43 -8.54
N ASN A 156 22.32 -13.63 -7.22
CA ASN A 156 21.18 -14.16 -6.49
C ASN A 156 20.01 -13.17 -6.63
N PHE A 157 19.06 -13.48 -7.50
CA PHE A 157 17.94 -12.60 -7.85
C PHE A 157 17.21 -12.08 -6.61
N LYS A 158 16.93 -12.94 -5.62
CA LYS A 158 16.22 -12.54 -4.40
C LYS A 158 16.99 -11.50 -3.60
N GLN A 159 18.29 -11.70 -3.46
CA GLN A 159 19.15 -10.74 -2.77
C GLN A 159 19.17 -9.41 -3.53
N ALA A 160 19.37 -9.45 -4.85
CA ALA A 160 19.39 -8.24 -5.67
C ALA A 160 18.06 -7.46 -5.64
N LEU A 161 16.92 -8.16 -5.62
CA LEU A 161 15.61 -7.54 -5.47
C LEU A 161 15.42 -6.93 -4.07
N CYS A 162 15.85 -7.64 -3.02
CA CYS A 162 15.78 -7.16 -1.65
C CYS A 162 16.64 -5.90 -1.46
N ASP A 163 17.90 -5.93 -1.93
CA ASP A 163 18.82 -4.79 -1.88
C ASP A 163 18.25 -3.58 -2.65
N LEU A 164 17.71 -3.80 -3.85
CA LEU A 164 17.04 -2.75 -4.63
C LEU A 164 15.89 -2.09 -3.86
N ILE A 165 15.05 -2.90 -3.20
CA ILE A 165 13.91 -2.39 -2.41
C ILE A 165 14.41 -1.58 -1.21
N ILE A 166 15.40 -2.11 -0.48
CA ILE A 166 15.95 -1.47 0.72
C ILE A 166 16.62 -0.15 0.34
N ASP A 167 17.59 -0.18 -0.57
CA ASP A 167 18.41 0.98 -0.93
C ASP A 167 17.52 2.13 -1.46
N LEU A 168 16.54 1.82 -2.30
CA LEU A 168 15.67 2.83 -2.87
C LEU A 168 14.67 3.38 -1.84
N ASN A 169 14.09 2.52 -0.99
CA ASN A 169 13.17 2.95 0.07
C ASN A 169 13.88 3.80 1.12
N GLU A 170 15.09 3.43 1.53
CA GLU A 170 15.92 4.22 2.44
C GLU A 170 16.28 5.58 1.83
N PHE A 171 16.65 5.62 0.54
CA PHE A 171 16.89 6.88 -0.15
C PHE A 171 15.65 7.79 -0.14
N PHE A 172 14.49 7.29 -0.59
CA PHE A 172 13.27 8.10 -0.64
C PHE A 172 12.81 8.52 0.76
N HIS A 173 12.92 7.66 1.77
CA HIS A 173 12.63 8.04 3.15
C HIS A 173 13.61 9.09 3.70
N SER A 174 14.89 9.07 3.30
CA SER A 174 15.84 10.10 3.71
C SER A 174 15.50 11.49 3.16
N VAL A 175 14.84 11.55 2.01
CA VAL A 175 14.38 12.81 1.38
C VAL A 175 12.97 13.20 1.84
N HIS A 176 12.13 12.20 2.11
CA HIS A 176 10.75 12.35 2.59
C HIS A 176 10.53 11.63 3.93
N PRO A 177 11.20 12.06 5.02
CA PRO A 177 11.07 11.41 6.33
C PRO A 177 9.65 11.53 6.89
N GLU A 178 8.86 12.49 6.40
CA GLU A 178 7.46 12.67 6.76
C GLU A 178 6.55 11.55 6.26
N ASN A 179 6.93 10.83 5.20
CA ASN A 179 6.11 9.80 4.56
C ASN A 179 6.39 8.41 5.16
N GLU A 180 6.19 8.32 6.48
CA GLU A 180 6.41 7.11 7.26
C GLU A 180 5.50 5.95 6.81
N THR A 181 4.32 6.28 6.31
CA THR A 181 3.37 5.29 5.79
C THR A 181 3.92 4.60 4.54
N ALA A 182 4.46 5.35 3.57
CA ALA A 182 5.12 4.77 2.40
C ALA A 182 6.30 3.88 2.82
N TYR A 183 7.17 4.41 3.70
CA TYR A 183 8.34 3.68 4.17
C TYR A 183 7.96 2.30 4.73
N LYS A 184 7.01 2.27 5.69
CA LYS A 184 6.52 1.03 6.30
C LYS A 184 5.81 0.11 5.32
N ALA A 185 4.99 0.64 4.40
CA ALA A 185 4.29 -0.16 3.41
C ALA A 185 5.28 -0.87 2.47
N ILE A 186 6.32 -0.18 2.02
CA ILE A 186 7.35 -0.74 1.13
C ILE A 186 8.21 -1.79 1.85
N GLN A 187 8.49 -1.64 3.14
CA GLN A 187 9.21 -2.66 3.91
C GLN A 187 8.53 -4.04 3.83
N ALA A 188 7.20 -4.11 3.64
CA ALA A 188 6.51 -5.39 3.47
C ALA A 188 6.94 -6.15 2.20
N LEU A 189 7.39 -5.46 1.15
CA LEU A 189 7.82 -6.06 -0.12
C LEU A 189 9.09 -6.93 0.02
N LYS A 190 9.86 -6.76 1.11
CA LYS A 190 11.06 -7.57 1.39
C LYS A 190 10.77 -8.92 2.06
N THR A 191 9.52 -9.19 2.41
CA THR A 191 9.15 -10.43 3.12
C THR A 191 9.43 -11.66 2.23
N GLU A 192 9.98 -12.72 2.83
CA GLU A 192 10.39 -13.93 2.10
C GLU A 192 9.26 -14.56 1.25
N PRO A 193 7.97 -14.58 1.68
CA PRO A 193 6.88 -15.06 0.83
C PRO A 193 6.71 -14.26 -0.46
N LEU A 194 6.82 -12.93 -0.41
CA LEU A 194 6.71 -12.08 -1.59
C LEU A 194 7.94 -12.22 -2.49
N LEU A 195 9.14 -12.25 -1.92
CA LEU A 195 10.37 -12.47 -2.70
C LEU A 195 10.42 -13.83 -3.40
N LYS A 196 9.71 -14.85 -2.87
CA LYS A 196 9.64 -16.20 -3.47
C LYS A 196 8.79 -16.26 -4.74
N ILE A 197 7.71 -15.49 -4.81
CA ILE A 197 6.76 -15.55 -5.93
C ILE A 197 7.20 -14.67 -7.11
N VAL A 198 8.09 -13.71 -6.90
CA VAL A 198 8.58 -12.83 -7.98
C VAL A 198 9.46 -13.61 -8.96
N PRO A 199 9.16 -13.60 -10.26
CA PRO A 199 9.91 -14.36 -11.25
C PRO A 199 11.30 -13.75 -11.46
N ALA A 200 12.35 -14.58 -11.33
CA ALA A 200 13.74 -14.17 -11.57
C ALA A 200 13.97 -13.72 -13.03
N SER A 201 13.81 -12.42 -13.26
CA SER A 201 13.75 -11.78 -14.58
C SER A 201 13.88 -10.27 -14.44
N LEU A 202 14.09 -9.56 -15.55
CA LEU A 202 14.13 -8.10 -15.54
C LEU A 202 12.77 -7.51 -15.17
N TRP A 203 11.67 -8.14 -15.63
CA TRP A 203 10.33 -7.75 -15.19
C TRP A 203 10.15 -7.84 -13.68
N GLY A 204 10.69 -8.88 -13.05
CA GLY A 204 10.63 -9.04 -11.59
C GLY A 204 11.37 -7.95 -10.79
N LEU A 205 12.35 -7.25 -11.39
CA LEU A 205 13.00 -6.08 -10.79
C LEU A 205 12.22 -4.78 -11.01
N ILE A 206 11.14 -4.80 -11.78
CA ILE A 206 10.35 -3.63 -12.14
C ILE A 206 9.00 -3.66 -11.43
N ASP A 207 8.27 -4.77 -11.53
CA ASP A 207 6.85 -4.88 -11.19
C ASP A 207 6.53 -4.48 -9.74
N ASN A 208 7.17 -5.11 -8.75
CA ASN A 208 6.98 -4.74 -7.35
C ASN A 208 7.74 -3.45 -6.99
N PRO A 209 9.01 -3.25 -7.40
CA PRO A 209 9.74 -2.05 -7.03
C PRO A 209 9.16 -0.74 -7.57
N MET A 210 8.38 -0.72 -8.68
CA MET A 210 7.72 0.50 -9.13
C MET A 210 6.69 1.05 -8.13
N MET A 211 6.17 0.20 -7.22
CA MET A 211 5.29 0.65 -6.14
C MET A 211 5.99 1.65 -5.21
N ILE A 212 7.31 1.56 -5.05
CA ILE A 212 8.10 2.53 -4.25
C ILE A 212 7.86 3.94 -4.79
N LEU A 213 8.01 4.12 -6.10
CA LEU A 213 7.83 5.41 -6.74
C LEU A 213 6.38 5.92 -6.62
N GLN A 214 5.39 5.03 -6.70
CA GLN A 214 3.97 5.36 -6.57
C GLN A 214 3.62 5.82 -5.15
N TYR A 215 4.11 5.11 -4.12
CA TYR A 215 3.89 5.47 -2.72
C TYR A 215 4.48 6.83 -2.35
N TYR A 216 5.66 7.15 -2.87
CA TYR A 216 6.28 8.46 -2.61
C TYR A 216 5.70 9.58 -3.48
N ALA A 217 5.20 9.28 -4.69
CA ALA A 217 4.60 10.29 -5.54
C ALA A 217 3.16 10.68 -5.16
N ASN A 218 2.41 9.77 -4.52
CA ASN A 218 1.00 9.98 -4.24
C ASN A 218 0.63 9.56 -2.80
N PRO A 219 0.32 10.51 -1.89
CA PRO A 219 -0.11 10.19 -0.53
C PRO A 219 -1.35 9.30 -0.46
N LEU A 220 -2.23 9.41 -1.45
CA LEU A 220 -3.47 8.66 -1.50
C LEU A 220 -3.29 7.29 -2.17
N PHE A 221 -2.06 6.89 -2.54
CA PHE A 221 -1.84 5.61 -3.20
C PHE A 221 -2.30 4.42 -2.34
N ILE A 222 -2.18 4.52 -1.01
CA ILE A 222 -2.73 3.52 -0.09
C ILE A 222 -4.25 3.39 -0.21
N ASN A 223 -4.97 4.47 -0.52
CA ASN A 223 -6.41 4.41 -0.77
C ASN A 223 -6.71 3.66 -2.07
N THR A 224 -5.88 3.81 -3.10
CA THR A 224 -5.95 2.98 -4.31
C THR A 224 -5.71 1.51 -4.00
N ALA A 225 -4.78 1.18 -3.11
CA ALA A 225 -4.58 -0.20 -2.65
C ALA A 225 -5.80 -0.70 -1.84
N LEU A 226 -6.39 0.12 -0.98
CA LEU A 226 -7.62 -0.22 -0.23
C LEU A 226 -8.84 -0.40 -1.15
N ARG A 227 -8.85 0.23 -2.34
CA ARG A 227 -9.85 -0.03 -3.38
C ARG A 227 -9.80 -1.47 -3.94
N GLN A 228 -8.73 -2.21 -3.69
CA GLN A 228 -8.64 -3.64 -4.07
C GLN A 228 -9.34 -4.57 -3.08
N SER A 229 -9.90 -4.03 -1.99
CA SER A 229 -10.59 -4.81 -0.97
C SER A 229 -12.00 -4.29 -0.77
N THR A 230 -12.91 -5.18 -0.42
CA THR A 230 -14.34 -4.90 -0.27
C THR A 230 -14.71 -4.72 1.19
N VAL A 231 -15.65 -3.80 1.44
CA VAL A 231 -16.33 -3.67 2.73
C VAL A 231 -17.80 -4.07 2.63
N PHE A 232 -18.33 -4.61 3.72
CA PHE A 232 -19.71 -5.02 3.89
C PHE A 232 -20.50 -3.89 4.56
N ALA A 233 -21.27 -3.14 3.78
CA ALA A 233 -22.07 -2.02 4.27
C ALA A 233 -23.02 -2.44 5.40
N GLU A 234 -23.56 -3.66 5.32
CA GLU A 234 -24.44 -4.26 6.30
C GLU A 234 -23.78 -4.45 7.68
N TRP A 235 -22.44 -4.47 7.77
CA TRP A 235 -21.71 -4.57 9.04
C TRP A 235 -21.66 -3.23 9.79
N GLY A 236 -21.85 -2.11 9.08
CA GLY A 236 -21.66 -0.77 9.63
C GLY A 236 -20.18 -0.46 9.90
N ASP A 237 -19.92 0.69 10.53
CA ASP A 237 -18.56 1.11 10.85
C ASP A 237 -17.92 0.21 11.92
N ILE A 238 -18.74 -0.37 12.80
CA ILE A 238 -18.31 -1.23 13.90
C ILE A 238 -19.26 -2.41 14.02
N SER A 239 -18.70 -3.61 14.13
CA SER A 239 -19.46 -4.83 14.35
C SER A 239 -18.79 -5.79 15.32
N TYR A 240 -19.61 -6.58 16.02
CA TYR A 240 -19.18 -7.54 17.03
C TYR A 240 -19.40 -8.96 16.54
N TRP A 241 -18.40 -9.81 16.75
CA TRP A 241 -18.38 -11.18 16.25
C TRP A 241 -17.95 -12.15 17.34
N ARG A 242 -18.51 -13.35 17.28
CA ARG A 242 -18.15 -14.46 18.17
C ARG A 242 -17.94 -15.72 17.35
N GLN A 243 -17.31 -16.73 17.93
CA GLN A 243 -17.32 -18.05 17.34
C GLN A 243 -18.76 -18.59 17.27
N SER A 244 -19.15 -19.10 16.11
CA SER A 244 -20.48 -19.69 15.93
C SER A 244 -20.63 -20.93 16.80
N GLY A 245 -21.82 -21.10 17.39
CA GLY A 245 -22.15 -22.24 18.27
C GLY A 245 -21.59 -22.18 19.69
N LYS A 246 -20.88 -21.10 20.07
CA LYS A 246 -20.37 -20.90 21.44
C LYS A 246 -21.31 -20.06 22.30
N ASP A 247 -21.48 -20.48 23.55
CA ASP A 247 -22.21 -19.73 24.57
C ASP A 247 -21.33 -18.63 25.18
N PHE A 248 -21.96 -17.61 25.76
CA PHE A 248 -21.22 -16.59 26.49
C PHE A 248 -20.66 -17.21 27.77
N ALA A 249 -19.34 -17.26 27.90
CA ALA A 249 -18.67 -17.79 29.07
C ALA A 249 -17.30 -17.14 29.30
N LYS A 250 -16.81 -17.24 30.54
CA LYS A 250 -15.46 -16.81 30.92
C LYS A 250 -14.41 -17.42 30.00
N GLY A 251 -13.53 -16.57 29.48
CA GLY A 251 -12.42 -16.97 28.62
C GLY A 251 -12.77 -17.18 27.15
N GLU A 252 -14.06 -17.15 26.78
CA GLU A 252 -14.47 -17.13 25.38
C GLU A 252 -14.06 -15.81 24.71
N LYS A 253 -13.96 -15.85 23.38
CA LYS A 253 -13.44 -14.75 22.57
C LYS A 253 -14.55 -13.94 21.92
N LEU A 254 -14.29 -12.65 21.77
CA LEU A 254 -15.08 -11.66 21.05
C LEU A 254 -14.15 -10.95 20.07
N TRP A 255 -14.66 -10.62 18.89
CA TRP A 255 -13.94 -9.81 17.92
C TRP A 255 -14.72 -8.53 17.61
N ILE A 256 -14.04 -7.39 17.67
CA ILE A 256 -14.57 -6.10 17.21
C ILE A 256 -13.96 -5.84 15.84
N PHE A 257 -14.79 -5.67 14.83
CA PHE A 257 -14.39 -5.28 13.49
C PHE A 257 -14.69 -3.79 13.33
N MET A 258 -13.65 -2.98 13.16
CA MET A 258 -13.76 -1.57 12.80
C MET A 258 -13.45 -1.41 11.31
N CYS A 259 -14.41 -0.89 10.55
CA CYS A 259 -14.26 -0.63 9.13
C CYS A 259 -13.30 0.54 8.90
N ARG A 260 -12.20 0.29 8.18
CA ARG A 260 -11.33 1.30 7.59
C ARG A 260 -11.75 1.50 6.14
N LYS A 261 -12.70 2.41 5.90
CA LYS A 261 -13.15 2.77 4.56
C LYS A 261 -11.99 3.43 3.78
N SER A 262 -11.91 3.15 2.49
CA SER A 262 -11.15 4.03 1.58
C SER A 262 -11.97 5.29 1.27
N ASP A 263 -11.53 6.06 0.29
CA ASP A 263 -12.33 7.13 -0.32
C ASP A 263 -13.60 6.62 -1.04
N SER A 264 -13.79 5.30 -1.13
CA SER A 264 -14.98 4.64 -1.64
C SER A 264 -15.75 3.95 -0.52
N ILE A 265 -17.07 4.11 -0.51
CA ILE A 265 -17.95 3.43 0.47
C ILE A 265 -18.02 1.91 0.31
N TYR A 266 -17.57 1.38 -0.82
CA TYR A 266 -17.60 -0.05 -1.15
C TYR A 266 -16.27 -0.75 -0.91
N HIS A 267 -15.20 0.01 -0.69
CA HIS A 267 -13.87 -0.54 -0.57
C HIS A 267 -13.17 -0.13 0.72
N GLY A 268 -12.21 -0.93 1.15
CA GLY A 268 -11.51 -0.76 2.41
C GLY A 268 -11.11 -2.08 3.06
N GLY A 269 -10.74 -2.00 4.33
CA GLY A 269 -10.40 -3.16 5.14
C GLY A 269 -10.96 -3.05 6.54
N TYR A 270 -10.61 -3.99 7.41
CA TYR A 270 -11.05 -4.02 8.80
C TYR A 270 -9.85 -4.06 9.72
N ILE A 271 -9.83 -3.16 10.71
CA ILE A 271 -8.99 -3.32 11.89
C ILE A 271 -9.80 -4.13 12.89
N VAL A 272 -9.30 -5.28 13.27
CA VAL A 272 -10.02 -6.26 14.09
C VAL A 272 -9.31 -6.44 15.42
N GLN A 273 -10.01 -6.21 16.53
CA GLN A 273 -9.51 -6.49 17.86
C GLN A 273 -10.08 -7.81 18.39
N GLU A 274 -9.21 -8.74 18.79
CA GLU A 274 -9.61 -9.88 19.62
C GLU A 274 -9.63 -9.49 21.09
N LEU A 275 -10.74 -9.82 21.75
CA LEU A 275 -10.98 -9.65 23.18
C LEU A 275 -11.27 -11.00 23.81
N LYS A 276 -10.84 -11.16 25.06
CA LYS A 276 -11.17 -12.32 25.90
C LYS A 276 -12.12 -11.91 27.01
N ILE A 277 -13.20 -12.65 27.19
CA ILE A 277 -14.15 -12.42 28.28
C ILE A 277 -13.47 -12.73 29.63
N GLY A 278 -13.57 -11.78 30.55
CA GLY A 278 -12.96 -11.82 31.88
C GLY A 278 -13.64 -12.80 32.83
N LYS A 279 -13.39 -12.59 34.14
CA LYS A 279 -13.96 -13.46 35.19
C LYS A 279 -15.45 -13.19 35.43
N ASP A 280 -15.93 -12.03 35.02
CA ASP A 280 -17.33 -11.60 35.08
C ASP A 280 -17.87 -11.32 33.66
N ASN A 281 -19.12 -10.90 33.57
CA ASN A 281 -19.82 -10.66 32.32
C ASN A 281 -19.64 -9.23 31.78
N GLU A 282 -18.76 -8.43 32.39
CA GLU A 282 -18.57 -7.00 32.07
C GLU A 282 -17.14 -6.66 31.67
N THR A 283 -16.19 -7.51 32.03
CA THR A 283 -14.77 -7.32 31.75
C THR A 283 -14.41 -7.97 30.41
N PHE A 284 -13.84 -7.18 29.50
CA PHE A 284 -13.28 -7.64 28.23
C PHE A 284 -11.81 -7.27 28.18
N ILE A 285 -10.95 -8.27 27.95
CA ILE A 285 -9.50 -8.12 28.04
C ILE A 285 -8.93 -8.10 26.60
N PRO A 286 -8.37 -6.97 26.14
CA PRO A 286 -7.66 -6.87 24.85
C PRO A 286 -6.61 -7.96 24.68
N GLN A 287 -6.53 -8.56 23.49
CA GLN A 287 -5.54 -9.58 23.16
C GLN A 287 -4.64 -9.13 22.01
N LYS A 288 -5.14 -9.18 20.77
CA LYS A 288 -4.38 -8.91 19.55
C LYS A 288 -5.19 -8.05 18.60
N PHE A 289 -4.49 -7.29 17.75
CA PHE A 289 -5.10 -6.66 16.59
C PHE A 289 -4.70 -7.40 15.31
N TYR A 290 -5.62 -7.35 14.35
CA TYR A 290 -5.44 -7.85 13.00
C TYR A 290 -5.86 -6.79 12.00
N THR A 291 -5.25 -6.82 10.81
CA THR A 291 -5.85 -6.24 9.62
C THR A 291 -6.48 -7.37 8.82
N ILE A 292 -7.75 -7.23 8.48
CA ILE A 292 -8.48 -8.18 7.64
C ILE A 292 -8.94 -7.46 6.38
N ALA A 293 -8.54 -7.99 5.22
CA ALA A 293 -8.94 -7.51 3.92
C ALA A 293 -9.70 -8.60 3.17
N PHE A 294 -10.84 -8.25 2.58
CA PHE A 294 -11.64 -9.15 1.73
C PHE A 294 -11.41 -8.71 0.29
N TRP A 295 -10.70 -9.49 -0.53
CA TRP A 295 -10.25 -9.01 -1.84
C TRP A 295 -11.40 -8.80 -2.83
N ASN A 296 -12.44 -9.62 -2.73
CA ASN A 296 -13.62 -9.55 -3.56
C ASN A 296 -14.84 -9.96 -2.74
N LYS A 297 -15.99 -9.31 -2.97
CA LYS A 297 -17.29 -9.82 -2.50
C LYS A 297 -17.61 -11.12 -3.24
N GLU A 298 -18.36 -12.03 -2.63
CA GLU A 298 -18.85 -13.27 -3.28
C GLU A 298 -19.64 -13.05 -4.59
N TRP A 299 -19.86 -11.80 -5.04
CA TRP A 299 -20.71 -11.45 -6.18
C TRP A 299 -20.03 -10.43 -7.09
N GLU A 300 -19.59 -10.90 -8.28
CA GLU A 300 -19.90 -10.25 -9.58
C GLU A 300 -19.44 -11.06 -10.80
N ASN A 301 -18.62 -12.12 -10.65
CA ASN A 301 -18.40 -13.13 -11.68
C ASN A 301 -18.02 -14.46 -11.02
N ASP A 302 -18.60 -15.59 -11.44
CA ASP A 302 -18.27 -16.97 -11.02
C ASP A 302 -16.81 -17.39 -11.39
N GLU A 303 -15.96 -16.44 -11.75
CA GLU A 303 -14.58 -16.64 -12.21
C GLU A 303 -13.56 -16.61 -11.08
N TYR A 304 -13.90 -16.04 -9.91
CA TYR A 304 -12.92 -15.83 -8.82
C TYR A 304 -13.43 -16.29 -7.45
N ASP A 305 -12.59 -17.03 -6.73
CA ASP A 305 -12.85 -17.39 -5.33
C ASP A 305 -12.84 -16.16 -4.43
N ALA A 306 -13.70 -16.13 -3.41
CA ALA A 306 -13.77 -15.04 -2.43
C ALA A 306 -12.63 -15.18 -1.40
N ILE A 307 -11.61 -14.33 -1.53
CA ILE A 307 -10.38 -14.43 -0.73
C ILE A 307 -10.41 -13.47 0.46
N ILE A 308 -10.01 -13.98 1.63
CA ILE A 308 -9.73 -13.20 2.83
C ILE A 308 -8.23 -13.24 3.13
N GLN A 309 -7.67 -12.07 3.38
CA GLN A 309 -6.29 -11.86 3.84
C GLN A 309 -6.31 -11.39 5.28
N ILE A 310 -5.49 -12.01 6.13
CA ILE A 310 -5.35 -11.68 7.55
C ILE A 310 -3.87 -11.41 7.85
N SER A 311 -3.60 -10.31 8.55
CA SER A 311 -2.28 -9.97 9.09
C SER A 311 -2.37 -9.43 10.51
N LEU A 312 -1.29 -9.52 11.29
CA LEU A 312 -1.19 -8.93 12.63
C LEU A 312 -1.03 -7.40 12.56
N LEU A 313 -1.51 -6.69 13.58
CA LEU A 313 -1.25 -5.28 13.82
C LEU A 313 -0.74 -5.05 15.26
N PRO A 314 0.40 -4.36 15.49
CA PRO A 314 1.34 -3.87 14.48
C PRO A 314 1.99 -5.05 13.74
N ILE A 315 2.50 -4.75 12.54
CA ILE A 315 3.28 -5.70 11.75
C ILE A 315 4.61 -5.92 12.48
N PRO A 316 4.99 -7.16 12.85
CA PRO A 316 6.27 -7.41 13.50
C PRO A 316 7.45 -6.95 12.64
N GLU A 317 8.47 -6.34 13.25
CA GLU A 317 9.66 -5.83 12.54
C GLU A 317 10.51 -6.95 11.90
N GLU A 318 10.35 -8.20 12.35
CA GLU A 318 11.09 -9.35 11.82
C GLU A 318 10.60 -9.76 10.41
N ASP A 319 11.52 -10.21 9.55
CA ASP A 319 11.37 -10.52 8.10
C ASP A 319 10.28 -11.55 7.71
N ASN A 320 9.50 -12.05 8.68
CA ASN A 320 8.44 -13.03 8.49
C ASN A 320 7.11 -12.53 9.04
N SER A 321 6.65 -11.37 8.60
CA SER A 321 5.25 -10.96 8.81
C SER A 321 4.33 -11.94 8.07
N PRO A 322 3.77 -12.97 8.75
CA PRO A 322 3.18 -14.09 8.04
C PRO A 322 1.75 -13.73 7.69
N ILE A 323 1.48 -13.40 6.44
CA ILE A 323 0.12 -13.17 5.97
C ILE A 323 -0.58 -14.52 5.84
N SER A 324 -1.79 -14.63 6.41
CA SER A 324 -2.64 -15.81 6.31
C SER A 324 -3.73 -15.53 5.28
N TYR A 325 -3.87 -16.44 4.31
CA TYR A 325 -4.88 -16.39 3.26
C TYR A 325 -5.88 -17.52 3.43
N ALA A 326 -7.14 -17.26 3.14
CA ALA A 326 -8.20 -18.24 3.14
C ALA A 326 -9.28 -17.89 2.11
N LEU A 327 -10.14 -18.86 1.84
CA LEU A 327 -11.41 -18.62 1.19
C LEU A 327 -12.47 -18.30 2.23
N TYR A 328 -13.41 -17.43 1.89
CA TYR A 328 -14.51 -17.10 2.79
C TYR A 328 -15.87 -17.17 2.10
N LYS A 329 -16.91 -17.33 2.92
CA LYS A 329 -18.31 -17.28 2.50
C LYS A 329 -19.14 -16.55 3.54
N TYR A 330 -19.84 -15.49 3.15
CA TYR A 330 -20.70 -14.73 4.05
C TYR A 330 -22.18 -15.02 3.80
N LYS A 331 -22.85 -15.59 4.80
CA LYS A 331 -24.29 -15.89 4.75
C LYS A 331 -25.06 -14.80 5.47
N GLU A 332 -25.57 -13.83 4.71
CA GLU A 332 -26.36 -12.69 5.21
C GLU A 332 -27.54 -13.12 6.09
N ASP A 333 -28.29 -14.15 5.69
CA ASP A 333 -29.48 -14.64 6.43
C ASP A 333 -29.18 -15.09 7.86
N SER A 334 -27.99 -15.67 8.07
CA SER A 334 -27.54 -16.18 9.37
C SER A 334 -26.57 -15.24 10.09
N ASP A 335 -26.11 -14.19 9.41
CA ASP A 335 -24.95 -13.36 9.78
C ASP A 335 -23.70 -14.17 10.15
N GLU A 336 -23.38 -15.16 9.33
CA GLU A 336 -22.23 -16.03 9.58
C GLU A 336 -21.22 -15.92 8.46
N ILE A 337 -19.95 -15.79 8.81
CA ILE A 337 -18.85 -15.93 7.88
C ILE A 337 -18.16 -17.27 8.13
N PHE A 338 -17.97 -18.03 7.05
CA PHE A 338 -17.23 -19.27 7.02
C PHE A 338 -15.87 -18.99 6.41
N ILE A 339 -14.81 -19.53 7.00
CA ILE A 339 -13.43 -19.33 6.59
C ILE A 339 -12.79 -20.70 6.41
N ALA A 340 -12.34 -20.97 5.19
CA ALA A 340 -11.71 -22.22 4.79
C ALA A 340 -10.25 -21.95 4.40
N PHE A 341 -9.34 -22.55 5.16
CA PHE A 341 -7.91 -22.55 4.86
C PHE A 341 -7.59 -23.81 4.05
N ASP A 342 -6.61 -23.72 3.14
CA ASP A 342 -6.21 -24.86 2.31
C ASP A 342 -5.58 -25.97 3.18
N GLU A 343 -4.64 -25.60 4.05
CA GLU A 343 -4.12 -26.47 5.10
C GLU A 343 -4.32 -25.87 6.50
N GLU A 344 -4.40 -26.71 7.55
CA GLU A 344 -4.52 -26.23 8.94
C GLU A 344 -3.38 -25.30 9.36
N ARG A 345 -2.18 -25.53 8.81
CA ARG A 345 -1.00 -24.70 9.07
C ARG A 345 -1.12 -23.28 8.50
N ASP A 346 -2.02 -23.07 7.55
CA ASP A 346 -2.24 -21.76 6.92
C ASP A 346 -3.09 -20.85 7.81
N ASN A 347 -3.80 -21.40 8.80
CA ASN A 347 -4.47 -20.64 9.86
C ASN A 347 -3.49 -20.24 10.98
N ILE A 348 -2.47 -19.47 10.61
CA ILE A 348 -1.34 -19.07 11.45
C ILE A 348 -1.80 -18.30 12.71
N TYR A 349 -2.92 -17.58 12.60
CA TYR A 349 -3.49 -16.78 13.68
C TYR A 349 -4.58 -17.48 14.49
N HIS A 350 -4.92 -18.72 14.15
CA HIS A 350 -5.96 -19.53 14.79
C HIS A 350 -7.31 -18.81 14.88
N LEU A 351 -7.70 -18.10 13.81
CA LEU A 351 -9.03 -17.53 13.68
C LEU A 351 -10.07 -18.65 13.57
N PRO A 352 -11.28 -18.49 14.15
CA PRO A 352 -12.32 -19.51 14.01
C PRO A 352 -12.74 -19.66 12.54
N HIS A 353 -12.90 -20.91 12.10
CA HIS A 353 -13.47 -21.23 10.77
C HIS A 353 -14.89 -20.72 10.57
N LYS A 354 -15.56 -20.32 11.66
CA LYS A 354 -16.93 -19.82 11.62
C LYS A 354 -17.15 -18.74 12.66
N LEU A 355 -17.36 -17.51 12.19
CA LEU A 355 -17.73 -16.38 13.03
C LEU A 355 -19.21 -16.04 12.79
N LYS A 356 -19.90 -15.67 13.86
CA LYS A 356 -21.29 -15.22 13.85
C LYS A 356 -21.36 -13.80 14.39
N ARG A 357 -22.00 -12.91 13.64
CA ARG A 357 -22.20 -11.51 14.05
C ARG A 357 -23.23 -11.43 15.16
N ILE A 358 -23.00 -10.51 16.10
CA ILE A 358 -23.92 -10.20 17.20
C ILE A 358 -24.73 -8.97 16.80
N ARG A 359 -26.01 -9.17 16.47
CA ARG A 359 -26.93 -8.06 16.17
C ARG A 359 -27.41 -7.41 17.47
N LEU A 360 -27.15 -6.11 17.64
CA LEU A 360 -27.58 -5.35 18.82
C LEU A 360 -29.09 -5.02 18.82
N LYS A 361 -29.72 -4.93 17.63
CA LYS A 361 -31.12 -4.45 17.49
C LYS A 361 -32.17 -5.53 17.21
N ARG A 362 -31.80 -6.78 16.86
CA ARG A 362 -32.76 -7.86 16.51
C ARG A 362 -32.19 -9.24 16.83
N THR A 363 -32.79 -9.98 17.78
CA THR A 363 -32.51 -11.41 17.97
C THR A 363 -33.76 -12.20 18.35
N THR A 364 -33.99 -13.34 17.67
CA THR A 364 -35.09 -14.28 17.94
C THR A 364 -34.65 -15.47 18.80
N ASN A 365 -33.39 -15.90 18.69
CA ASN A 365 -32.81 -17.01 19.44
C ASN A 365 -32.37 -16.61 20.87
N GLN A 366 -32.64 -17.46 21.86
CA GLN A 366 -32.36 -17.22 23.28
C GLN A 366 -30.86 -17.09 23.61
N GLN A 367 -29.98 -17.88 22.97
CA GLN A 367 -28.53 -17.73 23.14
C GLN A 367 -28.02 -16.40 22.55
N ASP A 368 -28.54 -16.01 21.39
CA ASP A 368 -28.18 -14.73 20.76
C ASP A 368 -28.67 -13.56 21.62
N LYS A 369 -29.78 -13.69 22.37
CA LYS A 369 -30.24 -12.67 23.33
C LYS A 369 -29.23 -12.40 24.45
N VAL A 370 -28.57 -13.43 24.98
CA VAL A 370 -27.55 -13.27 26.04
C VAL A 370 -26.36 -12.48 25.52
N TRP A 371 -25.81 -12.92 24.38
CA TRP A 371 -24.73 -12.21 23.69
C TRP A 371 -25.12 -10.76 23.37
N THR A 372 -26.28 -10.54 22.76
CA THR A 372 -26.78 -9.19 22.44
C THR A 372 -26.89 -8.31 23.69
N HIS A 373 -27.46 -8.82 24.79
CA HIS A 373 -27.62 -8.04 26.01
C HIS A 373 -26.28 -7.60 26.61
N LEU A 374 -25.33 -8.52 26.71
CA LEU A 374 -24.03 -8.26 27.33
C LEU A 374 -23.15 -7.36 26.44
N ILE A 375 -23.13 -7.60 25.13
CA ILE A 375 -22.37 -6.74 24.20
C ILE A 375 -23.01 -5.35 24.09
N ASN A 376 -24.34 -5.23 24.13
CA ASN A 376 -24.97 -3.91 24.16
C ASN A 376 -24.61 -3.12 25.43
N LYS A 377 -24.48 -3.80 26.58
CA LYS A 377 -23.99 -3.17 27.82
C LYS A 377 -22.52 -2.74 27.69
N PHE A 378 -21.68 -3.59 27.09
CA PHE A 378 -20.26 -3.29 26.86
C PHE A 378 -20.06 -2.11 25.90
N ASP A 379 -20.77 -2.11 24.78
CA ASP A 379 -20.76 -1.02 23.78
C ASP A 379 -21.10 0.34 24.42
N GLN A 380 -22.13 0.37 25.27
CA GLN A 380 -22.55 1.57 26.00
C GLN A 380 -21.58 2.01 27.11
N ASN A 381 -20.71 1.11 27.59
CA ASN A 381 -19.85 1.31 28.76
C ASN A 381 -18.35 1.22 28.40
N GLY A 382 -17.94 1.88 27.32
CA GLY A 382 -16.51 2.11 27.04
C GLY A 382 -15.83 1.09 26.12
N ALA A 383 -16.58 0.28 25.36
CA ALA A 383 -15.99 -0.61 24.35
C ALA A 383 -15.06 0.14 23.38
N MET A 384 -15.49 1.33 22.93
CA MET A 384 -14.71 2.14 22.00
C MET A 384 -13.47 2.74 22.63
N GLU A 385 -13.54 3.16 23.89
CA GLU A 385 -12.39 3.64 24.65
C GLU A 385 -11.36 2.52 24.83
N ILE A 386 -11.81 1.30 25.16
CA ILE A 386 -10.92 0.13 25.26
C ILE A 386 -10.29 -0.18 23.91
N PHE A 387 -11.07 -0.17 22.83
CA PHE A 387 -10.56 -0.41 21.48
C PHE A 387 -9.52 0.64 21.08
N SER A 388 -9.84 1.93 21.18
CA SER A 388 -8.95 3.02 20.79
C SER A 388 -7.68 3.03 21.64
N ASN A 389 -7.79 2.94 22.96
CA ASN A 389 -6.63 2.97 23.85
C ASN A 389 -5.70 1.77 23.61
N SER A 390 -6.28 0.59 23.37
CA SER A 390 -5.48 -0.60 23.05
C SER A 390 -4.80 -0.48 21.69
N LEU A 391 -5.48 0.11 20.70
CA LEU A 391 -4.93 0.32 19.36
C LEU A 391 -3.77 1.34 19.41
N CYS A 392 -3.99 2.47 20.10
CA CYS A 392 -2.97 3.47 20.38
C CYS A 392 -1.73 2.87 21.05
N GLN A 393 -1.91 2.04 22.08
CA GLN A 393 -0.82 1.31 22.73
C GLN A 393 -0.10 0.37 21.78
N ALA A 394 -0.84 -0.37 20.94
CA ALA A 394 -0.27 -1.31 19.97
C ALA A 394 0.52 -0.59 18.86
N LEU A 395 0.12 0.63 18.50
CA LEU A 395 0.77 1.45 17.48
C LEU A 395 1.82 2.43 18.05
N HIS A 396 1.98 2.48 19.37
CA HIS A 396 2.84 3.45 20.07
C HIS A 396 2.47 4.91 19.77
N VAL A 397 1.17 5.19 19.65
CA VAL A 397 0.59 6.51 19.39
C VAL A 397 -0.20 7.00 20.60
N GLU A 398 -0.07 8.27 20.94
CA GLU A 398 -0.90 8.96 21.93
C GLU A 398 -1.49 10.21 21.29
N TYR A 399 -2.81 10.26 21.12
CA TYR A 399 -3.50 11.47 20.62
C TYR A 399 -3.63 12.49 21.74
N LEU A 400 -3.30 13.74 21.46
CA LEU A 400 -3.22 14.80 22.46
C LEU A 400 -4.29 15.88 22.22
N GLU A 401 -5.46 15.51 21.70
CA GLU A 401 -6.55 16.44 21.36
C GLU A 401 -7.04 17.27 22.57
N ASP A 402 -6.98 16.68 23.77
CA ASP A 402 -7.32 17.33 25.04
C ASP A 402 -6.25 18.37 25.47
N GLU A 403 -4.99 18.18 25.08
CA GLU A 403 -3.89 19.07 25.42
C GLU A 403 -3.62 20.13 24.34
N TYR A 404 -3.81 19.74 23.08
CA TYR A 404 -3.55 20.50 21.86
C TYR A 404 -4.79 20.49 20.97
N THR A 405 -5.75 21.37 21.26
CA THR A 405 -6.94 21.51 20.42
C THR A 405 -6.61 22.37 19.21
N ILE A 406 -6.62 21.78 18.01
CA ILE A 406 -6.49 22.53 16.76
C ILE A 406 -7.80 23.30 16.52
N LEU A 407 -7.68 24.61 16.35
CA LEU A 407 -8.83 25.51 16.18
C LEU A 407 -9.00 25.97 14.74
N ASP A 408 -7.89 26.11 14.01
CA ASP A 408 -7.88 26.52 12.61
C ASP A 408 -6.58 26.06 11.94
N ALA A 409 -6.63 25.88 10.63
CA ALA A 409 -5.47 25.55 9.79
C ALA A 409 -5.53 26.38 8.52
N GLY A 410 -4.37 26.82 8.03
CA GLY A 410 -4.34 27.73 6.90
C GLY A 410 -3.05 27.67 6.11
N LEU A 411 -3.14 28.19 4.89
CA LEU A 411 -2.05 28.30 3.96
C LEU A 411 -1.88 29.76 3.56
N THR A 412 -0.66 30.26 3.66
CA THR A 412 -0.23 31.49 3.00
C THR A 412 0.59 31.15 1.77
N ARG A 413 1.10 32.15 1.05
CA ARG A 413 2.01 31.90 -0.09
C ARG A 413 3.32 31.22 0.31
N LYS A 414 3.69 31.24 1.60
CA LYS A 414 4.99 30.76 2.09
C LYS A 414 4.90 29.73 3.19
N TYR A 415 3.80 29.71 3.95
CA TYR A 415 3.70 28.89 5.15
C TYR A 415 2.39 28.12 5.18
N PHE A 416 2.46 26.91 5.71
CA PHE A 416 1.33 26.25 6.34
C PHE A 416 1.35 26.61 7.83
N PHE A 417 0.19 26.86 8.42
CA PHE A 417 0.09 27.16 9.84
C PHE A 417 -1.13 26.48 10.47
N ILE A 418 -1.00 26.15 11.75
CA ILE A 418 -2.08 25.68 12.59
C ILE A 418 -2.20 26.57 13.82
N LEU A 419 -3.42 26.98 14.13
CA LEU A 419 -3.77 27.67 15.35
C LEU A 419 -4.18 26.63 16.38
N VAL A 420 -3.37 26.49 17.43
CA VAL A 420 -3.58 25.47 18.46
C VAL A 420 -3.83 26.14 19.80
N LYS A 421 -4.80 25.62 20.53
CA LYS A 421 -5.02 25.96 21.92
C LYS A 421 -4.32 24.94 22.80
N GLN A 422 -3.30 25.39 23.53
CA GLN A 422 -2.62 24.59 24.52
C GLN A 422 -3.03 25.07 25.92
N LYS A 423 -3.81 24.26 26.65
CA LYS A 423 -4.39 24.63 27.95
C LYS A 423 -5.23 25.93 27.88
N LYS A 424 -4.66 27.08 28.26
CA LYS A 424 -5.29 28.41 28.27
C LYS A 424 -4.66 29.40 27.30
N GLU A 425 -3.59 29.00 26.65
CA GLU A 425 -2.82 29.84 25.74
C GLU A 425 -3.08 29.40 24.32
N MET A 426 -3.04 30.38 23.42
CA MET A 426 -3.22 30.17 22.00
C MET A 426 -1.83 30.28 21.38
N ALA A 427 -1.50 29.39 20.48
CA ALA A 427 -0.23 29.39 19.78
C ALA A 427 -0.47 29.20 18.27
N ILE A 428 0.38 29.82 17.47
CA ILE A 428 0.46 29.56 16.05
C ILE A 428 1.74 28.74 15.83
N LEU A 429 1.57 27.54 15.28
CA LEU A 429 2.66 26.75 14.75
C LEU A 429 2.67 26.96 13.24
N ARG A 430 3.83 27.26 12.66
CA ARG A 430 3.95 27.39 11.21
C ARG A 430 5.17 26.68 10.66
N ILE A 431 5.07 26.23 9.43
CA ILE A 431 6.15 25.60 8.68
C ILE A 431 6.15 26.14 7.27
N LYS A 432 7.33 26.27 6.65
CA LYS A 432 7.42 26.75 5.27
C LYS A 432 6.89 25.69 4.30
N LEU A 433 6.20 26.13 3.24
CA LEU A 433 5.68 25.23 2.21
C LEU A 433 6.78 24.56 1.37
N ASP A 434 8.01 25.05 1.43
CA ASP A 434 9.17 24.43 0.79
C ASP A 434 9.96 23.50 1.72
N ALA A 435 9.55 23.36 2.99
CA ALA A 435 10.20 22.45 3.93
C ALA A 435 9.95 20.98 3.57
N TYR A 436 8.74 20.66 3.12
CA TYR A 436 8.31 19.32 2.70
C TYR A 436 7.50 19.42 1.41
N SER A 437 7.73 18.51 0.46
CA SER A 437 7.17 18.61 -0.90
C SER A 437 5.64 18.56 -0.92
N PHE A 438 5.04 17.72 -0.06
CA PHE A 438 3.58 17.54 0.00
C PHE A 438 2.82 18.79 0.49
N LEU A 439 3.45 19.66 1.29
CA LEU A 439 2.81 20.83 1.89
C LEU A 439 2.22 21.80 0.84
N LYS A 440 2.82 21.87 -0.36
CA LYS A 440 2.36 22.76 -1.44
C LYS A 440 1.00 22.38 -2.01
N ASN A 441 0.64 21.10 -1.88
CA ASN A 441 -0.58 20.54 -2.45
C ASN A 441 -1.64 20.25 -1.37
N LEU A 442 -1.36 20.61 -0.11
CA LEU A 442 -2.32 20.43 0.98
C LEU A 442 -3.55 21.33 0.79
N SER A 443 -4.70 20.76 1.12
CA SER A 443 -5.88 21.54 1.43
C SER A 443 -5.84 21.96 2.90
N PRO A 444 -6.24 23.18 3.26
CA PRO A 444 -6.34 23.58 4.67
C PRO A 444 -7.49 22.85 5.39
N ASN A 445 -8.36 22.14 4.65
CA ASN A 445 -9.47 21.36 5.21
C ASN A 445 -9.09 19.91 5.52
N GLU A 446 -7.84 19.49 5.28
CA GLU A 446 -7.40 18.15 5.65
C GLU A 446 -7.46 17.96 7.17
N GLU A 447 -7.86 16.77 7.61
CA GLU A 447 -7.88 16.44 9.03
C GLU A 447 -6.46 16.35 9.59
N LEU A 448 -6.28 16.96 10.75
CA LEU A 448 -5.00 17.15 11.40
C LEU A 448 -5.13 16.75 12.86
N VAL A 449 -4.11 16.10 13.39
CA VAL A 449 -4.03 15.76 14.82
C VAL A 449 -2.65 16.06 15.36
N VAL A 450 -2.60 16.48 16.62
CA VAL A 450 -1.35 16.52 17.38
C VAL A 450 -1.26 15.24 18.20
N CYS A 451 -0.19 14.50 18.01
CA CYS A 451 0.00 13.20 18.65
C CYS A 451 1.45 12.99 19.06
N LYS A 452 1.68 11.97 19.86
CA LYS A 452 2.99 11.50 20.26
C LYS A 452 3.26 10.13 19.65
N HIS A 453 4.33 10.00 18.89
CA HIS A 453 4.85 8.71 18.40
C HIS A 453 6.14 8.40 19.14
N TYR A 454 6.22 7.28 19.86
CA TYR A 454 7.43 6.86 20.60
C TYR A 454 8.09 8.00 21.42
N GLU A 455 7.28 8.79 22.12
CA GLU A 455 7.68 9.98 22.89
C GLU A 455 7.93 11.29 22.09
N GLN A 456 8.00 11.25 20.76
CA GLN A 456 8.16 12.42 19.92
C GLN A 456 6.81 13.07 19.61
N LEU A 457 6.68 14.37 19.89
CA LEU A 457 5.50 15.16 19.59
C LEU A 457 5.48 15.56 18.11
N CYS A 458 4.36 15.30 17.42
CA CYS A 458 4.22 15.46 15.98
C CYS A 458 2.88 16.09 15.61
N VAL A 459 2.83 16.68 14.41
CA VAL A 459 1.59 16.97 13.68
C VAL A 459 1.43 15.88 12.63
N GLU A 460 0.30 15.18 12.65
CA GLU A 460 -0.02 14.10 11.73
C GLU A 460 -1.22 14.48 10.85
N TRP A 461 -1.16 14.08 9.58
CA TRP A 461 -2.27 14.06 8.62
C TRP A 461 -2.71 12.61 8.43
N PRO A 462 -3.64 12.08 9.25
CA PRO A 462 -3.88 10.64 9.32
C PRO A 462 -4.34 10.03 7.99
N TRP A 463 -5.11 10.78 7.20
CA TRP A 463 -5.62 10.34 5.90
C TRP A 463 -4.58 10.34 4.79
N LEU A 464 -3.56 11.19 4.91
CA LEU A 464 -2.46 11.29 3.96
C LEU A 464 -1.27 10.43 4.38
N GLY A 465 -1.23 10.00 5.64
CA GLY A 465 -0.15 9.18 6.20
C GLY A 465 1.14 9.95 6.45
N TYR A 466 1.08 11.29 6.51
CA TYR A 466 2.23 12.17 6.76
C TYR A 466 2.35 12.56 8.22
N ILE A 467 3.58 12.57 8.72
CA ILE A 467 3.90 12.91 10.11
C ILE A 467 5.08 13.88 10.11
N ILE A 468 4.91 15.08 10.67
CA ILE A 468 6.00 16.04 10.84
C ILE A 468 6.27 16.25 12.33
N PRO A 469 7.52 16.09 12.80
CA PRO A 469 7.90 16.45 14.17
C PRO A 469 7.56 17.90 14.50
N LEU A 470 7.02 18.16 15.69
CA LEU A 470 6.68 19.52 16.11
C LEU A 470 7.92 20.44 16.19
N THR A 471 9.12 19.85 16.33
CA THR A 471 10.41 20.56 16.32
C THR A 471 10.68 21.32 15.03
N ASP A 472 10.03 20.94 13.94
CA ASP A 472 10.22 21.55 12.62
C ASP A 472 9.30 22.76 12.40
N PHE A 473 8.32 22.94 13.29
CA PHE A 473 7.44 24.10 13.29
C PHE A 473 8.03 25.26 14.07
N GLU A 474 7.92 26.45 13.50
CA GLU A 474 8.16 27.69 14.22
C GLU A 474 6.96 27.99 15.14
N PHE A 475 7.23 28.25 16.42
CA PHE A 475 6.22 28.50 17.45
C PHE A 475 6.07 30.00 17.76
N PHE A 476 4.83 30.48 17.78
CA PHE A 476 4.48 31.85 18.14
C PHE A 476 3.36 31.87 19.18
N GLU A 477 3.59 32.51 20.33
CA GLU A 477 2.50 32.79 21.28
C GLU A 477 1.52 33.79 20.67
N TYR A 478 0.25 33.41 20.62
CA TYR A 478 -0.80 34.28 20.12
C TYR A 478 -1.22 35.25 21.23
N THR A 479 -0.79 36.50 21.12
CA THR A 479 -1.32 37.60 21.93
C THR A 479 -2.46 38.27 21.17
N LYS A 480 -3.57 38.60 21.87
CA LYS A 480 -4.78 39.25 21.30
C LYS A 480 -4.53 40.55 20.49
N GLN A 481 -3.30 41.05 20.45
CA GLN A 481 -2.89 42.26 19.73
C GLN A 481 -2.41 42.00 18.29
N THR A 482 -2.30 40.73 17.85
CA THR A 482 -1.86 40.39 16.49
C THR A 482 -2.91 39.52 15.80
N PRO A 483 -3.74 40.08 14.89
CA PRO A 483 -4.72 39.27 14.15
C PRO A 483 -4.01 38.29 13.19
N PRO A 484 -4.66 37.16 12.85
CA PRO A 484 -4.05 36.04 12.10
C PRO A 484 -3.69 36.35 10.63
N PHE A 485 -4.01 37.55 10.14
CA PHE A 485 -3.91 37.89 8.71
C PHE A 485 -2.63 38.65 8.31
N PHE A 486 -1.64 38.77 9.19
CA PHE A 486 -0.39 39.47 8.88
C PHE A 486 0.84 38.65 9.26
N ILE A 487 1.13 37.56 8.53
CA ILE A 487 2.49 37.20 8.08
C ILE A 487 2.44 36.57 6.68
#